data_AF-A0AA96IVV9-F1
#
_entry.id   AF-A0AA96IVV9-F1
#
_cell.length_a   1.000
_cell.length_b   1.000
_cell.length_c   1.000
_cell.angle_alpha   90.00
_cell.angle_beta   90.00
_cell.angle_gamma   90.00
#
_symmetry.space_group_name_H-M   'P 1'
#
loop_
_entity.id
_entity.type
_entity.pdbx_description
1 polymer ?
#
loop_
_entity_poly.entity_id
_entity_poly.type
_entity_poly.pdbx_seq_one_letter_code
_entity_poly.pdbx_strand_id
1 'polypeptide(L)'
;MRNVLRVCLPALLFILHPNLSQAEISGSQWNEEIWQKIRLIEMKAAQGRESLSEVWPVPAHLQKIQRSGQLSSVEGGMVAVTSDVIITSSEIRLNKDIPVLAFFEIDGRCITVKELKRHYPDVSITDVPHSMSPEDKTYWSTEGGHGKIAFGFAQKRPACLSAVVFTPRTTRGP
;
A
#
# COMPACT_ATOMS: atom_id res chain seq x y z
N MET A 1 -55.79 -2.72 -51.05
CA MET A 1 -56.76 -3.81 -50.78
C MET A 1 -55.99 -4.99 -50.17
N ARG A 2 -56.65 -5.85 -49.39
CA ARG A 2 -56.02 -7.03 -48.76
C ARG A 2 -55.68 -8.09 -49.83
N ASN A 3 -54.55 -8.80 -49.69
CA ASN A 3 -54.61 -10.25 -49.56
C ASN A 3 -53.34 -10.87 -48.97
N VAL A 4 -53.50 -12.05 -48.36
CA VAL A 4 -52.53 -12.78 -47.54
C VAL A 4 -52.37 -14.18 -48.13
N LEU A 5 -51.17 -14.76 -48.12
CA LEU A 5 -51.00 -16.22 -48.34
C LEU A 5 -50.14 -16.92 -47.28
N ARG A 6 -50.62 -18.12 -46.92
CA ARG A 6 -50.23 -19.09 -45.87
C ARG A 6 -49.83 -20.42 -46.57
N VAL A 7 -48.92 -21.28 -46.11
CA VAL A 7 -47.95 -21.31 -44.98
C VAL A 7 -46.73 -22.12 -45.47
N CYS A 8 -45.62 -22.18 -44.70
CA CYS A 8 -45.06 -23.46 -44.15
C CYS A 8 -43.60 -23.30 -43.66
N LEU A 9 -43.43 -23.50 -42.35
CA LEU A 9 -42.13 -23.80 -41.71
C LEU A 9 -41.85 -25.31 -41.87
N PRO A 10 -40.58 -25.77 -41.75
CA PRO A 10 -40.28 -26.46 -40.49
C PRO A 10 -38.87 -26.27 -39.91
N ALA A 11 -38.80 -26.51 -38.59
CA ALA A 11 -37.69 -27.11 -37.84
C ALA A 11 -36.28 -26.48 -37.86
N LEU A 12 -36.04 -25.63 -36.84
CA LEU A 12 -35.02 -25.85 -35.80
C LEU A 12 -33.66 -26.48 -36.20
N LEU A 13 -32.61 -25.66 -36.07
CA LEU A 13 -31.43 -26.06 -35.29
C LEU A 13 -30.74 -24.83 -34.69
N PHE A 14 -31.12 -24.48 -33.46
CA PHE A 14 -30.30 -23.62 -32.59
C PHE A 14 -29.03 -24.40 -32.23
N ILE A 15 -27.85 -23.91 -32.65
CA ILE A 15 -26.61 -24.23 -31.96
C ILE A 15 -26.12 -22.93 -31.30
N LEU A 16 -26.08 -22.99 -29.97
CA LEU A 16 -25.79 -21.89 -29.07
C LEU A 16 -24.28 -21.79 -28.82
N HIS A 17 -23.68 -20.64 -29.15
CA HIS A 17 -22.52 -20.04 -28.45
C HIS A 17 -21.19 -20.83 -28.45
N PRO A 18 -20.03 -20.24 -28.05
CA PRO A 18 -19.76 -18.87 -27.57
C PRO A 18 -18.87 -18.05 -28.55
N ASN A 19 -19.00 -16.73 -28.69
CA ASN A 19 -18.74 -15.70 -27.66
C ASN A 19 -17.49 -15.97 -26.79
N LEU A 20 -16.33 -16.20 -27.43
CA LEU A 20 -15.05 -16.10 -26.74
C LEU A 20 -14.79 -14.64 -26.36
N SER A 21 -15.20 -14.31 -25.14
CA SER A 21 -14.64 -13.17 -24.40
C SER A 21 -13.12 -13.29 -24.40
N GLN A 22 -12.44 -12.37 -25.07
CA GLN A 22 -11.05 -12.07 -24.72
C GLN A 22 -11.08 -11.29 -23.41
N ALA A 23 -11.11 -12.05 -22.31
CA ALA A 23 -10.77 -11.52 -21.01
C ALA A 23 -9.27 -11.18 -21.03
N GLU A 24 -8.95 -9.98 -21.50
CA GLU A 24 -7.63 -9.40 -21.29
C GLU A 24 -7.35 -9.40 -19.79
N ILE A 25 -6.29 -10.11 -19.38
CA ILE A 25 -5.92 -10.22 -17.97
C ILE A 25 -5.34 -8.87 -17.55
N SER A 26 -6.22 -7.99 -17.07
CA SER A 26 -5.92 -6.71 -16.40
C SER A 26 -5.21 -6.94 -15.06
N GLY A 27 -4.04 -7.59 -15.09
CA GLY A 27 -3.28 -8.03 -13.92
C GLY A 27 -2.37 -6.98 -13.29
N SER A 28 -2.29 -5.76 -13.85
CA SER A 28 -1.29 -4.76 -13.46
C SER A 28 -1.83 -3.38 -13.08
N GLN A 29 -2.96 -2.93 -13.65
CA GLN A 29 -3.42 -1.53 -13.49
C GLN A 29 -3.84 -1.17 -12.04
N TRP A 30 -4.36 -2.14 -11.29
CA TRP A 30 -4.93 -1.92 -9.95
C TRP A 30 -3.89 -1.91 -8.80
N ASN A 31 -2.64 -2.32 -9.05
CA ASN A 31 -1.63 -2.38 -8.00
C ASN A 31 -0.89 -1.05 -7.79
N GLU A 32 -0.86 -0.19 -8.81
CA GLU A 32 0.17 0.86 -8.88
C GLU A 32 -0.06 2.05 -7.93
N GLU A 33 -1.31 2.35 -7.57
CA GLU A 33 -1.65 3.51 -6.72
C GLU A 33 -1.00 3.44 -5.33
N ILE A 34 -1.09 2.30 -4.64
CA ILE A 34 -0.46 2.13 -3.31
C ILE A 34 1.07 2.21 -3.42
N TRP A 35 1.67 1.67 -4.47
CA TRP A 35 3.12 1.72 -4.67
C TRP A 35 3.63 3.11 -5.06
N GLN A 36 2.87 3.87 -5.85
CA GLN A 36 3.10 5.29 -6.09
C GLN A 36 3.01 6.10 -4.79
N LYS A 37 1.97 5.86 -3.97
CA LYS A 37 1.79 6.54 -2.68
C LYS A 37 2.95 6.25 -1.72
N ILE A 38 3.42 5.00 -1.63
CA ILE A 38 4.57 4.60 -0.80
C ILE A 38 5.85 5.31 -1.26
N ARG A 39 6.18 5.31 -2.56
CA ARG A 39 7.37 6.01 -3.08
C ARG A 39 7.28 7.54 -2.93
N LEU A 40 6.09 8.10 -3.06
CA LEU A 40 5.84 9.52 -2.82
C LEU A 40 6.09 9.88 -1.34
N ILE A 41 5.62 9.05 -0.40
CA ILE A 41 5.89 9.20 1.04
C ILE A 41 7.40 9.08 1.32
N GLU A 42 8.08 8.09 0.75
CA GLU A 42 9.53 7.89 0.90
C GLU A 42 10.33 9.14 0.49
N MET A 43 10.08 9.65 -0.72
CA MET A 43 10.72 10.87 -1.25
C MET A 43 10.41 12.09 -0.37
N LYS A 44 9.14 12.30 -0.01
CA LYS A 44 8.70 13.45 0.80
C LYS A 44 9.22 13.40 2.24
N ALA A 45 9.42 12.20 2.80
CA ALA A 45 10.00 12.04 4.13
C ALA A 45 11.47 12.52 4.20
N ALA A 46 12.25 12.32 3.13
CA ALA A 46 13.61 12.84 3.02
C ALA A 46 13.66 14.37 2.88
N GLN A 47 12.59 15.00 2.35
CA GLN A 47 12.47 16.46 2.19
C GLN A 47 12.09 17.18 3.50
N GLY A 48 11.57 16.46 4.51
CA GLY A 48 11.31 16.99 5.84
C GLY A 48 9.85 16.89 6.28
N ARG A 49 9.57 17.39 7.50
CA ARG A 49 8.26 17.24 8.17
C ARG A 49 7.10 17.80 7.36
N GLU A 50 7.25 19.00 6.81
CA GLU A 50 6.18 19.69 6.08
C GLU A 50 5.78 18.90 4.83
N SER A 51 6.77 18.61 3.97
CA SER A 51 6.58 17.79 2.77
C SER A 51 6.03 16.39 3.07
N LEU A 52 6.48 15.73 4.14
CA LEU A 52 5.91 14.45 4.57
C LEU A 52 4.43 14.57 4.96
N SER A 53 4.07 15.67 5.62
CA SER A 53 2.70 15.92 6.12
C SER A 53 1.69 16.17 4.97
N GLU A 54 2.14 16.68 3.82
CA GLU A 54 1.31 16.82 2.60
C GLU A 54 0.80 15.48 2.05
N VAL A 55 1.58 14.41 2.24
CA VAL A 55 1.35 13.11 1.58
C VAL A 55 1.06 11.97 2.56
N TRP A 56 1.14 12.22 3.86
CA TRP A 56 0.82 11.24 4.89
C TRP A 56 -0.61 10.69 4.71
N PRO A 57 -0.86 9.39 4.90
CA PRO A 57 -2.18 8.81 4.61
C PRO A 57 -3.28 9.34 5.55
N VAL A 58 -2.96 9.66 6.80
CA VAL A 58 -3.94 10.18 7.77
C VAL A 58 -4.00 11.72 7.71
N PRO A 59 -5.18 12.33 7.44
CA PRO A 59 -5.36 13.78 7.44
C PRO A 59 -4.96 14.46 8.75
N ALA A 60 -4.38 15.66 8.68
CA ALA A 60 -3.88 16.41 9.84
C ALA A 60 -4.90 16.62 10.97
N HIS A 61 -6.19 16.78 10.66
CA HIS A 61 -7.25 16.96 11.65
C HIS A 61 -7.61 15.66 12.42
N LEU A 62 -7.12 14.50 11.97
CA LEU A 62 -7.25 13.21 12.65
C LEU A 62 -5.95 12.78 13.36
N GLN A 63 -4.93 13.64 13.36
CA GLN A 63 -3.64 13.37 13.99
C GLN A 63 -3.59 13.88 15.44
N LYS A 64 -2.83 13.19 16.29
CA LYS A 64 -2.47 13.61 17.64
C LYS A 64 -0.97 13.89 17.71
N ILE A 65 -0.59 15.00 18.35
CA ILE A 65 0.83 15.37 18.50
C ILE A 65 1.24 15.18 19.96
N GLN A 66 2.12 14.21 20.22
CA GLN A 66 2.78 14.02 21.51
C GLN A 66 4.18 14.66 21.47
N ARG A 67 4.65 15.27 22.58
CA ARG A 67 5.96 15.92 22.66
C ARG A 67 6.69 15.53 23.94
N SER A 68 7.99 15.26 23.83
CA SER A 68 8.89 14.96 24.95
C SER A 68 10.28 15.55 24.66
N GLY A 69 10.55 16.74 25.21
CA GLY A 69 11.78 17.48 24.95
C GLY A 69 11.98 17.78 23.47
N GLN A 70 13.07 17.26 22.88
CA GLN A 70 13.37 17.41 21.45
C GLN A 70 12.66 16.39 20.55
N LEU A 71 12.05 15.35 21.14
CA LEU A 71 11.30 14.33 20.42
C LEU A 71 9.82 14.73 20.33
N SER A 72 9.20 14.43 19.19
CA SER A 72 7.75 14.45 19.09
C SER A 72 7.24 13.33 18.19
N SER A 73 6.00 12.94 18.43
CA SER A 73 5.31 11.91 17.66
C SER A 73 4.01 12.49 17.12
N VAL A 74 3.71 12.21 15.85
CA VAL A 74 2.48 12.57 15.17
C VAL A 74 1.75 11.28 14.82
N GLU A 75 0.77 10.93 15.63
CA GLU A 75 0.01 9.68 15.54
C GLU A 75 -1.26 9.89 14.73
N GLY A 76 -1.59 8.95 13.84
CA GLY A 76 -2.83 8.94 13.07
C GLY A 76 -3.59 7.63 13.18
N GLY A 77 -4.92 7.70 13.19
CA GLY A 77 -5.81 6.54 13.27
C GLY A 77 -6.10 5.87 11.92
N MET A 78 -7.23 5.16 11.86
CA MET A 78 -7.66 4.41 10.68
C MET A 78 -8.08 5.32 9.52
N VAL A 79 -7.66 5.00 8.29
CA VAL A 79 -8.06 5.70 7.06
C VAL A 79 -8.00 4.75 5.87
N ALA A 80 -8.97 4.82 4.95
CA ALA A 80 -8.92 4.11 3.69
C ALA A 80 -7.97 4.83 2.71
N VAL A 81 -7.05 4.09 2.09
CA VAL A 81 -6.10 4.61 1.08
C VAL A 81 -6.59 4.30 -0.32
N THR A 82 -7.17 3.12 -0.52
CA THR A 82 -7.86 2.68 -1.74
C THR A 82 -9.20 2.05 -1.36
N SER A 83 -9.94 1.49 -2.32
CA SER A 83 -11.16 0.72 -2.05
C SER A 83 -10.95 -0.57 -1.22
N ASP A 84 -9.72 -1.07 -1.18
CA ASP A 84 -9.36 -2.39 -0.63
C ASP A 84 -8.16 -2.36 0.33
N VAL A 85 -7.56 -1.20 0.57
CA VAL A 85 -6.43 -0.99 1.49
C VAL A 85 -6.78 0.06 2.53
N ILE A 86 -6.63 -0.30 3.80
CA ILE A 86 -6.76 0.60 4.95
C ILE A 86 -5.43 0.74 5.67
N ILE A 87 -5.10 1.95 6.10
CA ILE A 87 -4.18 2.15 7.22
C ILE A 87 -4.98 1.97 8.50
N THR A 88 -4.46 1.21 9.45
CA THR A 88 -5.11 0.96 10.76
C THR A 88 -4.51 1.86 11.86
N SER A 89 -3.22 2.17 11.76
CA SER A 89 -2.52 3.16 12.58
C SER A 89 -1.32 3.73 11.83
N SER A 90 -0.86 4.93 12.23
CA SER A 90 0.33 5.55 11.67
C SER A 90 1.05 6.42 12.70
N GLU A 91 2.37 6.58 12.55
CA GLU A 91 3.19 7.42 13.41
C GLU A 91 4.31 8.11 12.60
N ILE A 92 4.53 9.40 12.81
CA ILE A 92 5.76 10.10 12.40
C ILE A 92 6.52 10.50 13.66
N ARG A 93 7.74 9.97 13.84
CA ARG A 93 8.67 10.38 14.90
C ARG A 93 9.63 11.44 14.37
N LEU A 94 9.71 12.52 15.12
CA LEU A 94 10.48 13.72 14.82
C LEU A 94 11.52 13.95 15.92
N ASN A 95 12.73 14.38 15.52
CA ASN A 95 13.74 14.94 16.42
C ASN A 95 14.04 16.38 15.97
N LYS A 96 13.72 17.38 16.80
CA LYS A 96 13.77 18.82 16.44
C LYS A 96 13.05 19.09 15.11
N ASP A 97 11.84 18.57 14.98
CA ASP A 97 11.01 18.64 13.77
C ASP A 97 11.57 17.96 12.50
N ILE A 98 12.71 17.25 12.59
CA ILE A 98 13.25 16.44 11.50
C ILE A 98 12.68 15.02 11.58
N PRO A 99 12.06 14.46 10.52
CA PRO A 99 11.66 13.05 10.47
C PRO A 99 12.86 12.11 10.65
N VAL A 100 12.76 11.24 11.65
CA VAL A 100 13.76 10.19 11.93
C VAL A 100 13.21 8.78 11.74
N LEU A 101 11.90 8.61 11.90
CA LEU A 101 11.16 7.39 11.60
C LEU A 101 9.73 7.79 11.22
N ALA A 102 9.14 7.14 10.24
CA ALA A 102 7.71 7.21 9.99
C ALA A 102 7.21 5.80 9.66
N PHE A 103 6.03 5.41 10.13
CA PHE A 103 5.46 4.12 9.74
C PHE A 103 3.94 4.13 9.74
N PHE A 104 3.36 3.13 9.09
CA PHE A 104 1.95 2.80 9.21
C PHE A 104 1.73 1.29 9.22
N GLU A 105 0.72 0.85 9.97
CA GLU A 105 0.17 -0.50 9.88
C GLU A 105 -0.93 -0.52 8.80
N ILE A 106 -0.94 -1.58 7.99
CA ILE A 106 -1.75 -1.71 6.76
C ILE A 106 -2.55 -3.01 6.79
N ASP A 107 -3.81 -2.94 6.38
CA ASP A 107 -4.72 -4.08 6.29
C ASP A 107 -5.66 -3.97 5.08
N GLY A 108 -6.49 -5.00 4.86
CA GLY A 108 -7.31 -5.16 3.66
C GLY A 108 -6.71 -6.17 2.69
N ARG A 109 -6.43 -5.78 1.44
CA ARG A 109 -5.85 -6.66 0.42
C ARG A 109 -4.50 -7.22 0.87
N CYS A 110 -4.33 -8.53 0.70
CA CYS A 110 -3.07 -9.21 0.95
C CYS A 110 -2.01 -8.84 -0.11
N ILE A 111 -1.13 -7.89 0.22
CA ILE A 111 0.08 -7.60 -0.56
C ILE A 111 1.15 -8.63 -0.19
N THR A 112 1.58 -9.44 -1.16
CA THR A 112 2.54 -10.53 -0.90
C THR A 112 4.00 -10.10 -1.06
N VAL A 113 4.95 -10.87 -0.49
CA VAL A 113 6.40 -10.69 -0.75
C VAL A 113 6.72 -10.77 -2.25
N LYS A 114 6.00 -11.61 -3.02
CA LYS A 114 6.15 -11.69 -4.49
C LYS A 114 5.71 -10.39 -5.18
N GLU A 115 4.69 -9.72 -4.67
CA GLU A 115 4.29 -8.40 -5.17
C GLU A 115 5.28 -7.32 -4.76
N LEU A 116 5.67 -7.27 -3.48
CA LEU A 116 6.69 -6.35 -2.99
C LEU A 116 7.96 -6.36 -3.88
N LYS A 117 8.48 -7.56 -4.19
CA LYS A 117 9.66 -7.74 -5.03
C LYS A 117 9.50 -7.31 -6.49
N ARG A 118 8.28 -7.05 -6.98
CA ARG A 118 8.06 -6.42 -8.30
C ARG A 118 8.27 -4.92 -8.28
N HIS A 119 8.05 -4.26 -7.14
CA HIS A 119 8.17 -2.81 -6.99
C HIS A 119 9.46 -2.37 -6.27
N TYR A 120 10.04 -3.26 -5.46
CA TYR A 120 11.33 -3.10 -4.80
C TYR A 120 12.16 -4.39 -4.99
N PRO A 121 12.87 -4.57 -6.12
CA PRO A 121 13.57 -5.82 -6.43
C PRO A 121 14.70 -6.14 -5.45
N ASP A 122 15.36 -5.11 -4.92
CA ASP A 122 16.54 -5.23 -4.07
C ASP A 122 16.24 -5.48 -2.58
N VAL A 123 14.98 -5.75 -2.21
CA VAL A 123 14.63 -6.02 -0.80
C VAL A 123 15.18 -7.35 -0.30
N SER A 124 15.85 -7.29 0.85
CA SER A 124 16.35 -8.46 1.60
C SER A 124 15.75 -8.50 3.00
N ILE A 125 15.74 -9.68 3.64
CA ILE A 125 15.34 -9.78 5.04
C ILE A 125 16.41 -9.12 5.89
N THR A 126 16.04 -8.14 6.72
CA THR A 126 16.97 -7.44 7.62
C THR A 126 16.59 -7.49 9.09
N ASP A 127 15.38 -7.98 9.41
CA ASP A 127 14.95 -8.22 10.77
C ASP A 127 13.91 -9.36 10.77
N VAL A 128 13.87 -10.12 11.87
CA VAL A 128 13.04 -11.31 12.06
C VAL A 128 12.39 -11.26 13.44
N PRO A 129 11.27 -11.96 13.68
CA PRO A 129 10.65 -12.02 15.00
C PRO A 129 11.62 -12.48 16.09
N HIS A 130 11.70 -11.72 17.18
CA HIS A 130 12.51 -12.04 18.36
C HIS A 130 11.68 -12.69 19.49
N SER A 131 10.36 -12.69 19.36
CA SER A 131 9.43 -13.36 20.29
C SER A 131 8.42 -14.24 19.55
N MET A 132 7.57 -14.94 20.31
CA MET A 132 6.43 -15.71 19.77
C MET A 132 5.14 -14.87 19.65
N SER A 133 5.24 -13.54 19.72
CA SER A 133 4.10 -12.64 19.55
C SER A 133 3.51 -12.76 18.13
N PRO A 134 2.18 -12.94 17.97
CA PRO A 134 1.53 -12.92 16.66
C PRO A 134 1.70 -11.58 15.90
N GLU A 135 2.02 -10.50 16.61
CA GLU A 135 2.25 -9.15 16.06
C GLU A 135 3.70 -8.88 15.64
N ASP A 136 4.66 -9.72 16.06
CA ASP A 136 6.06 -9.59 15.63
C ASP A 136 6.17 -9.83 14.13
N LYS A 137 7.08 -9.11 13.47
CA LYS A 137 7.15 -9.03 12.01
C LYS A 137 8.50 -9.50 11.49
N THR A 138 8.49 -10.20 10.36
CA THR A 138 9.68 -10.29 9.49
C THR A 138 9.73 -9.05 8.62
N TYR A 139 10.87 -8.35 8.58
CA TYR A 139 11.03 -7.15 7.75
C TYR A 139 11.92 -7.42 6.54
N TRP A 140 11.33 -7.22 5.36
CA TRP A 140 12.05 -7.05 4.11
C TRP A 140 12.38 -5.57 3.94
N SER A 141 13.63 -5.21 3.66
CA SER A 141 14.00 -3.80 3.49
C SER A 141 15.05 -3.58 2.40
N THR A 142 15.09 -2.34 1.93
CA THR A 142 16.10 -1.82 1.01
C THR A 142 16.48 -0.39 1.42
N GLU A 143 17.63 0.08 0.97
CA GLU A 143 18.12 1.43 1.22
C GLU A 143 18.48 2.12 -0.11
N GLY A 144 18.09 3.38 -0.24
CA GLY A 144 18.32 4.20 -1.42
C GLY A 144 18.61 5.66 -1.07
N GLY A 145 18.56 6.54 -2.07
CA GLY A 145 18.91 7.96 -1.92
C GLY A 145 18.08 8.71 -0.86
N HIS A 146 16.83 8.30 -0.64
CA HIS A 146 15.92 8.90 0.34
C HIS A 146 16.02 8.27 1.74
N GLY A 147 16.86 7.26 1.93
CA GLY A 147 17.00 6.50 3.18
C GLY A 147 16.55 5.05 3.05
N LYS A 148 16.18 4.44 4.17
CA LYS A 148 15.76 3.04 4.25
C LYS A 148 14.24 2.91 4.27
N ILE A 149 13.72 1.92 3.56
CA ILE A 149 12.31 1.52 3.61
C ILE A 149 12.21 0.02 3.96
N ALA A 150 11.32 -0.33 4.90
CA ALA A 150 11.11 -1.69 5.37
C ALA A 150 9.62 -2.07 5.36
N PHE A 151 9.36 -3.34 5.08
CA PHE A 151 8.06 -3.93 4.82
C PHE A 151 7.86 -5.10 5.77
N GLY A 152 6.98 -4.94 6.75
CA GLY A 152 6.75 -5.88 7.83
C GLY A 152 5.62 -6.88 7.54
N PHE A 153 5.91 -8.16 7.75
CA PHE A 153 4.98 -9.28 7.60
C PHE A 153 4.81 -9.98 8.97
N ALA A 154 3.65 -9.78 9.61
CA ALA A 154 3.38 -10.26 10.97
C ALA A 154 3.22 -11.80 11.06
N GLN A 155 3.66 -12.40 12.16
CA GLN A 155 3.56 -13.84 12.41
C GLN A 155 2.13 -14.38 12.30
N LYS A 156 1.10 -13.61 12.68
CA LYS A 156 -0.32 -13.98 12.51
C LYS A 156 -0.77 -14.12 11.05
N ARG A 157 -0.09 -13.47 10.11
CA ARG A 157 -0.44 -13.42 8.68
C ARG A 157 0.81 -13.20 7.81
N PRO A 158 1.77 -14.14 7.80
CA PRO A 158 3.13 -13.90 7.29
C PRO A 158 3.20 -13.78 5.76
N ALA A 159 2.13 -14.16 5.05
CA ALA A 159 2.02 -14.02 3.61
C ALA A 159 1.64 -12.60 3.14
N CYS A 160 1.12 -11.75 4.04
CA CYS A 160 0.57 -10.44 3.70
C CYS A 160 1.32 -9.32 4.44
N LEU A 161 1.56 -8.22 3.73
CA LEU A 161 2.08 -6.98 4.30
C LEU A 161 1.18 -6.53 5.45
N SER A 162 1.81 -6.04 6.52
CA SER A 162 1.14 -5.55 7.73
C SER A 162 1.70 -4.21 8.22
N ALA A 163 2.94 -3.86 7.85
CA ALA A 163 3.50 -2.53 8.13
C ALA A 163 4.42 -2.04 7.02
N VAL A 164 4.49 -0.72 6.85
CA VAL A 164 5.54 -0.05 6.07
C VAL A 164 6.24 0.96 6.97
N VAL A 165 7.57 0.92 6.99
CA VAL A 165 8.43 1.74 7.84
C VAL A 165 9.42 2.49 6.95
N PHE A 166 9.52 3.80 7.16
CA PHE A 166 10.45 4.70 6.49
C PHE A 166 11.44 5.22 7.53
N THR A 167 12.73 5.14 7.23
CA THR A 167 13.82 5.74 8.00
C THR A 167 14.53 6.74 7.09
N PRO A 168 14.07 8.01 7.04
CA PRO A 168 14.47 8.93 6.01
C PRO A 168 15.91 9.40 6.19
N ARG A 169 16.68 9.40 5.10
CA ARG A 169 17.97 10.09 5.03
C ARG A 169 17.68 11.55 4.71
N THR A 170 17.29 12.30 5.74
CA THR A 170 17.01 13.73 5.60
C THR A 170 18.28 14.46 5.15
N THR A 171 18.27 14.93 3.90
CA THR A 171 19.24 15.93 3.46
C THR A 171 18.93 17.18 4.26
N ARG A 172 19.88 17.67 5.08
CA ARG A 172 19.78 19.05 5.55
C ARG A 172 19.64 19.95 4.33
N GLY A 173 18.51 20.63 4.22
CA GLY A 173 18.45 21.85 3.43
C GLY A 173 19.51 22.85 3.95
N PRO A 174 20.01 23.74 3.07
CA PRO A 174 20.95 24.78 3.47
C PRO A 174 20.38 25.68 4.58
#